data_AF-A0A967BMZ7-F1
#
_entry.id   AF-A0A967BMZ7-F1
#
_cell.length_a   1.000
_cell.length_b   1.000
_cell.length_c   1.000
_cell.angle_alpha   90.00
_cell.angle_beta   90.00
_cell.angle_gamma   90.00
#
_symmetry.space_group_name_H-M   'P 1'
#
loop_
_entity.id
_entity.type
_entity.pdbx_description
1 polymer ?
#
loop_
_entity_poly.entity_id
_entity_poly.type
_entity_poly.pdbx_seq_one_letter_code
_entity_poly.pdbx_strand_id
1 'polypeptide(L)'
;MRYILIIIYLLNLLCAQNIEPKVAPLSPNFIKYQEDKKKGLIHNINSEGYYNSIIPHPTDNKIETPRNYKVNILLPERYDLRDEGFVTPVKNQGQCGACWIFATMGAIESYWKKLLLINFGLSENHAALEHGFEGDPCEGGNAKQLTAYLIRGDGPKSEVDYPYVLGKELFSPLSDPQGIVTDARFLPNDMDVIKQCITDYGGLYSSFRWFGDFYDHYNQTDNTYFYSSIDTDTTDAGHAIVLVGWDDNMQTAGGIGAWIIKNSWGNNFGENGYFYISYQDVFLHSGYVACWPGRQDYNEHSSIYYYDRLGHLADWGWGDDGIDYALVKYTIQNNETLFKVGTYTVRGNSQLSFDIWDNFNNGVLSTLLGNTSVAKVTNVNNCDYPGYYTYDITNPIAVTAGDDIYIRVKYQTPGYGTPIPIEMYSEDYANPQIEAEGFWISSDGVSNSWFQASGKEDYPYDPCIKLYTTETAWIATEQEYSQVTSFYLNQNYPNPFNPSTTITFDLSEDTDVKILIYDMTGRLIRELVNQTMTVGNKTINWDGKDDSGNTVSGGVYLYNLQTGDYSQTKKMVLMK
;
A
#
# COMPACT_ATOMS: atom_id res chain seq x y z
N MET A 1 66.61 17.66 -2.54
CA MET A 1 65.48 17.28 -1.65
C MET A 1 64.18 18.03 -1.99
N ARG A 2 63.87 18.30 -3.27
CA ARG A 2 62.58 18.92 -3.68
C ARG A 2 61.79 18.10 -4.72
N TYR A 3 62.30 16.91 -5.09
CA TYR A 3 61.68 16.02 -6.07
C TYR A 3 61.11 14.71 -5.47
N ILE A 4 61.24 14.50 -4.15
CA ILE A 4 60.73 13.29 -3.48
C ILE A 4 59.38 13.53 -2.79
N LEU A 5 59.01 14.79 -2.50
CA LEU A 5 57.73 15.13 -1.88
C LEU A 5 56.55 15.26 -2.86
N ILE A 6 56.81 15.40 -4.17
CA ILE A 6 55.75 15.47 -5.19
C ILE A 6 55.29 14.07 -5.62
N ILE A 7 56.11 13.04 -5.43
CA ILE A 7 55.73 11.65 -5.76
C ILE A 7 54.85 11.02 -4.67
N ILE A 8 54.91 11.51 -3.42
CA ILE A 8 54.06 10.98 -2.32
C ILE A 8 52.66 11.65 -2.31
N TYR A 9 52.51 12.84 -2.88
CA TYR A 9 51.20 13.49 -3.05
C TYR A 9 50.44 13.07 -4.33
N LEU A 10 51.13 12.43 -5.29
CA LEU A 10 50.54 11.89 -6.52
C LEU A 10 50.27 10.38 -6.47
N LEU A 11 50.56 9.71 -5.35
CA LEU A 11 50.28 8.28 -5.13
C LEU A 11 49.13 8.00 -4.15
N ASN A 12 48.41 9.03 -3.70
CA ASN A 12 47.15 8.90 -2.93
C ASN A 12 45.90 9.29 -3.74
N LEU A 13 46.04 9.49 -5.05
CA LEU A 13 44.92 9.51 -6.00
C LEU A 13 44.95 8.18 -6.76
N LEU A 14 43.83 7.46 -6.75
CA LEU A 14 43.61 6.11 -7.33
C LEU A 14 43.97 4.92 -6.43
N CYS A 15 43.31 4.87 -5.27
CA CYS A 15 42.54 3.68 -4.92
C CYS A 15 41.20 4.18 -4.38
N ALA A 16 40.33 4.69 -5.28
CA ALA A 16 38.92 4.45 -5.03
C ALA A 16 38.80 2.92 -5.03
N GLN A 17 38.59 2.32 -3.86
CA GLN A 17 38.11 0.94 -3.87
C GLN A 17 36.89 0.97 -4.78
N ASN A 18 36.91 0.22 -5.87
CA ASN A 18 35.69 -0.08 -6.60
C ASN A 18 34.84 -0.85 -5.59
N ILE A 19 33.99 -0.11 -4.88
CA ILE A 19 32.99 -0.71 -4.00
C ILE A 19 32.01 -1.34 -4.96
N GLU A 20 32.02 -2.67 -5.01
CA GLU A 20 31.03 -3.41 -5.78
C GLU A 20 29.70 -3.36 -5.02
N PRO A 21 28.57 -3.24 -5.73
CA PRO A 21 27.27 -3.25 -5.11
C PRO A 21 26.99 -4.63 -4.50
N LYS A 22 26.28 -4.66 -3.37
CA LYS A 22 26.04 -5.87 -2.57
C LYS A 22 24.60 -5.96 -2.11
N VAL A 23 24.10 -7.19 -2.00
CA VAL A 23 22.80 -7.47 -1.42
C VAL A 23 22.91 -7.44 0.10
N ALA A 24 21.92 -6.86 0.77
CA ALA A 24 21.84 -6.85 2.22
C ALA A 24 21.71 -8.28 2.76
N PRO A 25 22.22 -8.57 3.97
CA PRO A 25 22.04 -9.87 4.58
C PRO A 25 20.55 -10.16 4.85
N LEU A 26 20.18 -11.44 4.81
CA LEU A 26 18.87 -11.90 5.22
C LEU A 26 18.56 -11.52 6.68
N SER A 27 17.28 -11.33 6.97
CA SER A 27 16.76 -11.11 8.31
C SER A 27 17.15 -12.27 9.24
N PRO A 28 17.65 -12.00 10.45
CA PRO A 28 17.94 -13.05 11.43
C PRO A 28 16.74 -13.95 11.74
N ASN A 29 15.53 -13.40 11.75
CA ASN A 29 14.30 -14.18 11.97
C ASN A 29 14.00 -15.13 10.80
N PHE A 30 14.31 -14.70 9.57
CA PHE A 30 14.14 -15.54 8.39
C PHE A 30 15.19 -16.65 8.32
N ILE A 31 16.45 -16.36 8.66
CA ILE A 31 17.51 -17.37 8.79
C ILE A 31 17.10 -18.43 9.82
N LYS A 32 16.61 -17.99 11.01
CA LYS A 32 16.11 -18.90 12.03
C LYS A 32 14.96 -19.77 11.50
N TYR A 33 14.01 -19.17 10.78
CA TYR A 33 12.91 -19.90 10.15
C TYR A 33 13.42 -20.99 9.19
N GLN A 34 14.37 -20.67 8.29
CA GLN A 34 14.94 -21.66 7.37
C GLN A 34 15.66 -22.79 8.11
N GLU A 35 16.41 -22.47 9.18
CA GLU A 35 17.06 -23.48 10.01
C GLU A 35 16.06 -24.39 10.72
N ASP A 36 15.00 -23.81 11.29
CA ASP A 36 13.96 -24.55 12.01
C ASP A 36 13.15 -25.42 11.03
N LYS A 37 12.88 -24.94 9.81
CA LYS A 37 12.27 -25.71 8.72
C LYS A 37 13.14 -26.91 8.35
N LYS A 38 14.44 -26.71 8.14
CA LYS A 38 15.41 -27.77 7.81
C LYS A 38 15.55 -28.82 8.92
N LYS A 39 15.34 -28.43 10.18
CA LYS A 39 15.34 -29.33 11.34
C LYS A 39 13.98 -30.01 11.59
N GLY A 40 12.93 -29.65 10.83
CA GLY A 40 11.56 -30.15 11.05
C GLY A 40 10.91 -29.64 12.35
N LEU A 41 11.37 -28.48 12.85
CA LEU A 41 10.90 -27.86 14.10
C LEU A 41 9.70 -26.92 13.89
N ILE A 42 9.35 -26.64 12.64
CA ILE A 42 8.13 -25.89 12.34
C ILE A 42 6.94 -26.82 12.56
N HIS A 43 6.28 -26.68 13.70
CA HIS A 43 5.00 -27.34 13.93
C HIS A 43 3.94 -26.55 13.18
N ASN A 44 3.43 -27.19 12.14
CA ASN A 44 2.36 -26.59 11.35
C ASN A 44 1.05 -26.51 12.11
N ILE A 45 0.89 -27.14 13.29
CA ILE A 45 -0.37 -27.22 14.01
C ILE A 45 -0.09 -27.21 15.52
N ASN A 46 -0.73 -26.33 16.29
CA ASN A 46 -0.68 -26.33 17.75
C ASN A 46 -1.56 -27.46 18.35
N SER A 47 -1.52 -27.65 19.67
CA SER A 47 -2.31 -28.65 20.42
C SER A 47 -3.82 -28.61 20.12
N GLU A 48 -4.34 -27.47 19.67
CA GLU A 48 -5.75 -27.21 19.40
C GLU A 48 -6.14 -27.37 17.92
N GLY A 49 -5.18 -27.68 17.04
CA GLY A 49 -5.46 -27.86 15.61
C GLY A 49 -5.29 -26.59 14.75
N TYR A 50 -4.74 -25.50 15.29
CA TYR A 50 -4.51 -24.25 14.56
C TYR A 50 -3.08 -24.14 14.03
N TYR A 51 -2.94 -23.61 12.81
CA TYR A 51 -1.65 -23.57 12.14
C TYR A 51 -0.73 -22.42 12.60
N ASN A 52 0.58 -22.69 12.68
CA ASN A 52 1.58 -21.62 12.68
C ASN A 52 1.57 -20.96 11.31
N SER A 53 1.16 -19.70 11.27
CA SER A 53 0.69 -19.09 10.03
C SER A 53 1.50 -17.86 9.60
N ILE A 54 2.58 -17.52 10.34
CA ILE A 54 3.39 -16.33 10.07
C ILE A 54 4.80 -16.72 9.66
N ILE A 55 5.12 -16.44 8.40
CA ILE A 55 6.46 -16.63 7.85
C ILE A 55 7.20 -15.29 7.90
N PRO A 56 8.36 -15.19 8.57
CA PRO A 56 9.18 -13.99 8.57
C PRO A 56 9.55 -13.56 7.13
N HIS A 57 9.63 -12.26 6.88
CA HIS A 57 10.09 -11.77 5.59
C HIS A 57 11.62 -11.91 5.44
N PRO A 58 12.16 -12.21 4.24
CA PRO A 58 13.60 -12.31 4.00
C PRO A 58 14.39 -11.05 4.36
N THR A 59 13.78 -9.87 4.24
CA THR A 59 14.41 -8.58 4.61
C THR A 59 14.11 -8.16 6.04
N ASP A 60 15.15 -7.64 6.72
CA ASP A 60 14.99 -6.92 7.98
C ASP A 60 14.54 -5.50 7.67
N ASN A 61 13.26 -5.19 7.85
CA ASN A 61 12.81 -3.81 7.88
C ASN A 61 12.93 -3.32 9.32
N LYS A 62 14.03 -2.65 9.67
CA LYS A 62 14.04 -1.82 10.87
C LYS A 62 13.07 -0.66 10.63
N ILE A 63 11.86 -0.81 11.15
CA ILE A 63 10.83 0.21 11.03
C ILE A 63 11.06 1.21 12.15
N GLU A 64 11.80 2.26 11.83
CA GLU A 64 12.01 3.39 12.74
C GLU A 64 10.76 4.26 12.82
N THR A 65 10.52 4.85 13.99
CA THR A 65 9.51 5.92 14.13
C THR A 65 9.91 7.10 13.24
N PRO A 66 9.00 7.68 12.43
CA PRO A 66 9.37 8.77 11.53
C PRO A 66 9.87 10.00 12.30
N ARG A 67 10.93 10.65 11.81
CA ARG A 67 11.59 11.79 12.51
C ARG A 67 10.69 13.03 12.63
N ASN A 68 9.66 13.14 11.79
CA ASN A 68 8.78 14.30 11.72
C ASN A 68 7.34 14.00 12.10
N TYR A 69 7.04 12.82 12.64
CA TYR A 69 5.67 12.50 13.03
C TYR A 69 5.28 13.28 14.28
N LYS A 70 4.55 14.38 14.09
CA LYS A 70 3.86 15.07 15.17
C LYS A 70 2.48 14.44 15.32
N VAL A 71 2.24 13.82 16.46
CA VAL A 71 0.88 13.50 16.93
C VAL A 71 0.14 14.82 17.14
N ASN A 72 -0.42 15.37 16.06
CA ASN A 72 -1.10 16.67 16.09
C ASN A 72 -2.60 16.54 16.41
N ILE A 73 -3.08 15.32 16.69
CA ILE A 73 -4.48 15.05 16.96
C ILE A 73 -4.61 14.45 18.36
N LEU A 74 -5.55 15.00 19.14
CA LEU A 74 -5.97 14.42 20.41
C LEU A 74 -6.77 13.15 20.09
N LEU A 75 -6.15 11.99 20.24
CA LEU A 75 -6.80 10.70 20.06
C LEU A 75 -7.80 10.44 21.21
N PRO A 76 -9.00 9.90 20.94
CA PRO A 76 -9.95 9.58 22.01
C PRO A 76 -9.45 8.41 22.88
N GLU A 77 -9.95 8.33 24.11
CA GLU A 77 -9.62 7.23 25.04
C GLU A 77 -10.14 5.87 24.53
N ARG A 78 -11.21 5.87 23.73
CA ARG A 78 -11.74 4.68 23.05
C ARG A 78 -12.10 5.02 21.62
N TYR A 79 -11.72 4.15 20.69
CA TYR A 79 -12.13 4.21 19.29
C TYR A 79 -12.39 2.80 18.78
N ASP A 80 -13.50 2.59 18.09
CA ASP A 80 -13.94 1.26 17.67
C ASP A 80 -14.59 1.35 16.29
N LEU A 81 -13.95 0.76 15.27
CA LEU A 81 -14.46 0.79 13.90
C LEU A 81 -15.79 0.04 13.74
N ARG A 82 -16.21 -0.79 14.71
CA ARG A 82 -17.54 -1.40 14.74
C ARG A 82 -18.62 -0.33 14.93
N ASP A 83 -18.39 0.60 15.86
CA ASP A 83 -19.33 1.69 16.17
C ASP A 83 -19.47 2.66 14.99
N GLU A 84 -18.37 2.84 14.25
CA GLU A 84 -18.33 3.67 13.03
C GLU A 84 -18.91 2.95 11.79
N GLY A 85 -19.16 1.64 11.87
CA GLY A 85 -19.62 0.83 10.75
C GLY A 85 -18.56 0.65 9.65
N PHE A 86 -17.28 0.72 9.98
CA PHE A 86 -16.15 0.60 9.04
C PHE A 86 -15.48 -0.77 9.07
N VAL A 87 -16.19 -1.80 9.52
CA VAL A 87 -15.77 -3.19 9.42
C VAL A 87 -16.81 -4.02 8.64
N THR A 88 -16.32 -4.98 7.87
CA THR A 88 -17.11 -6.06 7.27
C THR A 88 -17.38 -7.16 8.30
N PRO A 89 -18.33 -8.09 8.05
CA PRO A 89 -18.54 -9.25 8.92
C PRO A 89 -17.27 -10.07 9.17
N VAL A 90 -17.21 -10.77 10.30
CA VAL A 90 -16.13 -11.72 10.62
C VAL A 90 -16.28 -12.99 9.77
N LYS A 91 -15.20 -13.40 9.10
CA LYS A 91 -15.11 -14.63 8.31
C LYS A 91 -14.40 -15.75 9.11
N ASN A 92 -14.30 -16.94 8.52
CA ASN A 92 -13.71 -18.11 9.18
C ASN A 92 -12.69 -18.82 8.28
N GLN A 93 -11.42 -18.79 8.67
CA GLN A 93 -10.31 -19.47 7.99
C GLN A 93 -10.31 -21.00 8.18
N GLY A 94 -11.14 -21.51 9.10
CA GLY A 94 -11.14 -22.91 9.51
C GLY A 94 -9.79 -23.34 10.09
N GLN A 95 -9.35 -24.53 9.71
CA GLN A 95 -8.05 -25.07 10.13
C GLN A 95 -6.90 -24.66 9.21
N CYS A 96 -7.10 -23.86 8.16
CA CYS A 96 -6.00 -23.44 7.29
C CYS A 96 -5.19 -22.32 7.95
N GLY A 97 -3.85 -22.33 7.81
CA GLY A 97 -2.98 -21.23 8.26
C GLY A 97 -3.05 -19.95 7.42
N ALA A 98 -4.23 -19.61 6.90
CA ALA A 98 -4.45 -18.49 5.99
C ALA A 98 -4.68 -17.14 6.70
N CYS A 99 -4.47 -17.02 8.01
CA CYS A 99 -4.80 -15.78 8.75
C CYS A 99 -4.07 -14.55 8.21
N TRP A 100 -2.88 -14.72 7.62
CA TRP A 100 -2.14 -13.65 6.95
C TRP A 100 -2.93 -13.03 5.80
N ILE A 101 -3.72 -13.83 5.08
CA ILE A 101 -4.60 -13.39 4.00
C ILE A 101 -5.82 -12.67 4.58
N PHE A 102 -6.50 -13.29 5.56
CA PHE A 102 -7.69 -12.70 6.21
C PHE A 102 -7.39 -11.37 6.88
N ALA A 103 -6.24 -11.25 7.55
CA ALA A 103 -5.84 -10.02 8.21
C ALA A 103 -5.54 -8.90 7.21
N THR A 104 -4.84 -9.18 6.11
CA THR A 104 -4.58 -8.18 5.08
C THR A 104 -5.88 -7.77 4.36
N MET A 105 -6.71 -8.73 3.96
CA MET A 105 -8.00 -8.45 3.30
C MET A 105 -8.93 -7.67 4.23
N GLY A 106 -9.03 -8.06 5.51
CA GLY A 106 -9.86 -7.36 6.50
C GLY A 106 -9.42 -5.92 6.76
N ALA A 107 -8.11 -5.62 6.72
CA ALA A 107 -7.58 -4.27 6.80
C ALA A 107 -7.98 -3.42 5.58
N ILE A 108 -7.80 -3.96 4.37
CA ILE A 108 -8.18 -3.30 3.11
C ILE A 108 -9.70 -3.07 3.04
N GLU A 109 -10.49 -4.10 3.37
CA GLU A 109 -11.94 -4.02 3.43
C GLU A 109 -12.40 -2.90 4.36
N SER A 110 -11.76 -2.77 5.52
CA SER A 110 -12.10 -1.74 6.50
C SER A 110 -11.85 -0.34 5.94
N TYR A 111 -10.70 -0.11 5.29
CA TYR A 111 -10.42 1.16 4.65
C TYR A 111 -11.39 1.48 3.52
N TRP A 112 -11.63 0.51 2.62
CA TRP A 112 -12.51 0.72 1.47
C TRP A 112 -13.96 0.93 1.89
N LYS A 113 -14.40 0.30 3.00
CA LYS A 113 -15.71 0.57 3.61
C LYS A 113 -15.77 1.96 4.24
N LYS A 114 -14.70 2.43 4.89
CA LYS A 114 -14.57 3.82 5.37
C LYS A 114 -14.68 4.84 4.23
N LEU A 115 -14.12 4.52 3.07
CA LEU A 115 -14.27 5.31 1.84
C LEU A 115 -15.63 5.15 1.15
N LEU A 116 -16.53 4.32 1.69
CA LEU A 116 -17.84 3.97 1.13
C LEU A 116 -17.78 3.33 -0.26
N LEU A 117 -16.66 2.68 -0.59
CA LEU A 117 -16.42 2.05 -1.89
C LEU A 117 -16.93 0.61 -1.95
N ILE A 118 -17.00 -0.08 -0.81
CA ILE A 118 -17.49 -1.46 -0.74
C ILE A 118 -18.46 -1.66 0.43
N ASN A 119 -19.31 -2.68 0.30
CA ASN A 119 -20.14 -3.20 1.40
C ASN A 119 -20.19 -4.74 1.41
N PHE A 120 -19.25 -5.39 0.74
CA PHE A 120 -19.08 -6.84 0.61
C PHE A 120 -17.65 -7.22 1.00
N GLY A 121 -17.38 -8.53 1.12
CA GLY A 121 -16.04 -9.03 1.44
C GLY A 121 -15.18 -9.24 0.19
N LEU A 122 -13.86 -9.09 0.34
CA LEU A 122 -12.85 -9.48 -0.63
C LEU A 122 -12.53 -10.98 -0.51
N SER A 123 -12.06 -11.61 -1.57
CA SER A 123 -11.81 -13.06 -1.58
C SER A 123 -10.43 -13.39 -1.01
N GLU A 124 -10.42 -14.06 0.15
CA GLU A 124 -9.22 -14.73 0.63
C GLU A 124 -8.87 -15.96 -0.22
N ASN A 125 -9.86 -16.63 -0.82
CA ASN A 125 -9.63 -17.84 -1.62
C ASN A 125 -8.79 -17.57 -2.87
N HIS A 126 -9.15 -16.53 -3.64
CA HIS A 126 -8.41 -16.17 -4.84
C HIS A 126 -6.96 -15.77 -4.50
N ALA A 127 -6.79 -14.98 -3.44
CA ALA A 127 -5.45 -14.63 -2.95
C ALA A 127 -4.64 -15.87 -2.52
N ALA A 128 -5.26 -16.83 -1.84
CA ALA A 128 -4.62 -18.07 -1.41
C ALA A 128 -4.13 -18.92 -2.60
N LEU A 129 -4.80 -18.86 -3.75
CA LEU A 129 -4.44 -19.66 -4.92
C LEU A 129 -3.49 -18.93 -5.88
N GLU A 130 -3.55 -17.59 -5.92
CA GLU A 130 -2.85 -16.78 -6.93
C GLU A 130 -1.69 -15.93 -6.37
N HIS A 131 -1.37 -16.01 -5.06
CA HIS A 131 -0.28 -15.20 -4.48
C HIS A 131 1.07 -15.45 -5.18
N GLY A 132 1.34 -16.69 -5.61
CA GLY A 132 2.48 -17.09 -6.45
C GLY A 132 3.83 -17.20 -5.75
N PHE A 133 3.85 -17.19 -4.41
CA PHE A 133 5.03 -17.52 -3.60
C PHE A 133 5.16 -19.03 -3.43
N GLU A 134 6.32 -19.50 -2.97
CA GLU A 134 6.48 -20.93 -2.66
C GLU A 134 5.73 -21.31 -1.37
N GLY A 135 5.29 -22.58 -1.30
CA GLY A 135 4.56 -23.12 -0.16
C GLY A 135 3.04 -23.15 -0.37
N ASP A 136 2.36 -23.96 0.43
CA ASP A 136 0.90 -23.98 0.47
C ASP A 136 0.39 -22.78 1.29
N PRO A 137 -0.68 -22.07 0.88
CA PRO A 137 -1.21 -20.91 1.61
C PRO A 137 -1.62 -21.22 3.06
N CYS A 138 -1.87 -22.49 3.40
CA CYS A 138 -2.15 -22.96 4.75
C CYS A 138 -0.90 -23.18 5.60
N GLU A 139 0.31 -23.18 5.03
CA GLU A 139 1.59 -23.24 5.77
C GLU A 139 1.97 -21.87 6.35
N GLY A 140 1.22 -20.82 6.01
CA GLY A 140 1.41 -19.46 6.51
C GLY A 140 1.95 -18.50 5.48
N GLY A 141 2.11 -17.25 5.91
CA GLY A 141 2.61 -16.18 5.08
C GLY A 141 2.71 -14.87 5.84
N ASN A 142 2.69 -13.75 5.12
CA ASN A 142 2.76 -12.42 5.73
C ASN A 142 2.18 -11.34 4.80
N ALA A 143 1.91 -10.16 5.37
CA ALA A 143 1.31 -9.04 4.64
C ALA A 143 2.14 -8.51 3.47
N LYS A 144 3.47 -8.70 3.45
CA LYS A 144 4.31 -8.32 2.29
C LYS A 144 4.07 -9.22 1.08
N GLN A 145 3.93 -10.53 1.28
CA GLN A 145 3.56 -11.45 0.20
C GLN A 145 2.24 -11.05 -0.43
N LEU A 146 1.23 -10.75 0.40
CA LEU A 146 -0.07 -10.36 -0.13
C LEU A 146 -0.04 -8.96 -0.75
N THR A 147 0.81 -8.06 -0.24
CA THR A 147 1.05 -6.76 -0.89
C THR A 147 1.51 -6.94 -2.33
N ALA A 148 2.47 -7.82 -2.61
CA ALA A 148 2.94 -8.08 -3.98
C ALA A 148 1.82 -8.54 -4.92
N TYR A 149 0.95 -9.44 -4.45
CA TYR A 149 -0.25 -9.88 -5.19
C TYR A 149 -1.23 -8.74 -5.47
N LEU A 150 -1.44 -7.85 -4.50
CA LEU A 150 -2.39 -6.74 -4.64
C LEU A 150 -1.87 -5.64 -5.58
N ILE A 151 -0.60 -5.25 -5.44
CA ILE A 151 -0.04 -4.11 -6.19
C ILE A 151 0.30 -4.44 -7.64
N ARG A 152 0.41 -5.73 -7.99
CA ARG A 152 0.59 -6.18 -9.39
C ARG A 152 -0.74 -6.34 -10.14
N GLY A 153 -1.86 -6.12 -9.46
CA GLY A 153 -3.19 -6.07 -10.06
C GLY A 153 -3.93 -7.40 -10.19
N ASP A 154 -3.39 -8.50 -9.64
CA ASP A 154 -4.07 -9.81 -9.67
C ASP A 154 -5.37 -9.81 -8.83
N GLY A 155 -5.51 -8.88 -7.89
CA GLY A 155 -6.70 -8.71 -7.07
C GLY A 155 -6.71 -7.38 -6.30
N PRO A 156 -7.55 -7.25 -5.26
CA PRO A 156 -8.39 -8.30 -4.66
C PRO A 156 -9.67 -8.56 -5.47
N LYS A 157 -10.13 -9.82 -5.49
CA LYS A 157 -11.43 -10.22 -6.08
C LYS A 157 -12.55 -10.17 -5.02
N SER A 158 -13.80 -10.31 -5.44
CA SER A 158 -14.95 -10.38 -4.53
C SER A 158 -15.10 -11.76 -3.89
N GLU A 159 -15.42 -11.81 -2.59
CA GLU A 159 -15.81 -13.05 -1.88
C GLU A 159 -17.07 -13.67 -2.47
N VAL A 160 -17.92 -12.88 -3.13
CA VAL A 160 -19.12 -13.39 -3.81
C VAL A 160 -18.75 -14.26 -5.00
N ASP A 161 -17.72 -13.88 -5.75
CA ASP A 161 -17.28 -14.59 -6.94
C ASP A 161 -16.39 -15.78 -6.58
N TYR A 162 -15.53 -15.60 -5.57
CA TYR A 162 -14.59 -16.61 -5.10
C TYR A 162 -14.75 -16.82 -3.58
N PRO A 163 -15.83 -17.50 -3.15
CA PRO A 163 -16.07 -17.74 -1.74
C PRO A 163 -14.94 -18.58 -1.13
N TYR A 164 -14.65 -18.35 0.15
CA TYR A 164 -13.64 -19.11 0.86
C TYR A 164 -14.03 -20.58 1.02
N VAL A 165 -13.23 -21.46 0.42
CA VAL A 165 -13.36 -22.90 0.54
C VAL A 165 -12.03 -23.46 1.06
N LEU A 166 -12.08 -24.11 2.20
CA LEU A 166 -10.90 -24.65 2.85
C LEU A 166 -10.22 -25.70 1.95
N GLY A 167 -9.07 -25.33 1.39
CA GLY A 167 -8.14 -26.25 0.73
C GLY A 167 -8.58 -26.83 -0.61
N LYS A 168 -9.38 -26.13 -1.46
CA LYS A 168 -9.52 -26.44 -2.90
C LYS A 168 -10.40 -25.49 -3.73
N GLU A 169 -9.96 -25.33 -4.99
CA GLU A 169 -10.60 -24.88 -6.25
C GLU A 169 -11.04 -23.41 -6.39
N LEU A 170 -10.59 -22.80 -7.50
CA LEU A 170 -11.20 -21.60 -8.08
C LEU A 170 -12.46 -22.00 -8.82
N PHE A 171 -13.60 -21.40 -8.47
CA PHE A 171 -14.79 -21.50 -9.30
C PHE A 171 -14.68 -20.48 -10.43
N SER A 172 -14.75 -20.96 -11.67
CA SER A 172 -14.88 -20.16 -12.88
C SER A 172 -16.30 -19.56 -12.97
N PRO A 173 -16.49 -18.33 -13.47
CA PRO A 173 -15.60 -17.53 -14.33
C PRO A 173 -14.60 -16.64 -13.59
N LEU A 174 -13.54 -16.24 -14.31
CA LEU A 174 -12.62 -15.22 -13.84
C LEU A 174 -13.36 -13.87 -13.74
N SER A 175 -13.45 -13.30 -12.54
CA SER A 175 -13.96 -11.93 -12.34
C SER A 175 -12.84 -10.90 -12.20
N ASP A 176 -13.16 -9.63 -12.40
CA ASP A 176 -12.20 -8.53 -12.32
C ASP A 176 -11.84 -8.15 -10.87
N PRO A 177 -10.65 -7.56 -10.65
CA PRO A 177 -10.32 -6.95 -9.36
C PRO A 177 -11.35 -5.89 -8.97
N GLN A 178 -11.63 -5.80 -7.67
CA GLN A 178 -12.56 -4.80 -7.09
C GLN A 178 -11.91 -3.41 -6.95
N GLY A 179 -10.65 -3.29 -7.35
CA GLY A 179 -9.79 -2.13 -7.28
C GLY A 179 -8.33 -2.58 -7.31
N ILE A 180 -7.43 -1.66 -7.59
CA ILE A 180 -5.98 -1.87 -7.53
C ILE A 180 -5.46 -1.19 -6.27
N VAL A 181 -4.75 -1.94 -5.42
CA VAL A 181 -4.03 -1.34 -4.30
C VAL A 181 -2.79 -0.64 -4.83
N THR A 182 -2.62 0.63 -4.52
CA THR A 182 -1.51 1.44 -5.06
C THR A 182 -0.46 1.77 -4.00
N ASP A 183 -0.76 1.58 -2.73
CA ASP A 183 0.15 1.93 -1.64
C ASP A 183 0.07 0.94 -0.49
N ALA A 184 1.22 0.67 0.13
CA ALA A 184 1.35 -0.10 1.35
C ALA A 184 2.35 0.57 2.30
N ARG A 185 2.10 0.54 3.62
CA ARG A 185 3.00 1.07 4.64
C ARG A 185 3.20 0.02 5.74
N PHE A 186 4.45 -0.18 6.14
CA PHE A 186 4.81 -1.01 7.28
C PHE A 186 5.22 -0.09 8.43
N LEU A 187 4.43 -0.12 9.50
CA LEU A 187 4.44 0.86 10.58
C LEU A 187 5.31 0.40 11.77
N PRO A 188 5.93 1.35 12.49
CA PRO A 188 6.65 1.04 13.72
C PRO A 188 5.67 0.54 14.79
N ASN A 189 6.19 -0.21 15.76
CA ASN A 189 5.44 -0.53 16.98
C ASN A 189 5.40 0.69 17.92
N ASP A 190 4.68 1.73 17.48
CA ASP A 190 4.46 2.97 18.21
C ASP A 190 2.95 3.18 18.34
N MET A 191 2.47 3.27 19.59
CA MET A 191 1.05 3.28 19.91
C MET A 191 0.31 4.45 19.24
N ASP A 192 0.90 5.65 19.24
CA ASP A 192 0.24 6.83 18.69
C ASP A 192 0.21 6.79 17.16
N VAL A 193 1.26 6.27 16.53
CA VAL A 193 1.29 6.01 15.08
C VAL A 193 0.21 4.99 14.70
N ILE A 194 0.11 3.88 15.43
CA ILE A 194 -0.87 2.82 15.17
C ILE A 194 -2.29 3.34 15.35
N LYS A 195 -2.59 4.02 16.46
CA LYS A 195 -3.92 4.61 16.72
C LYS A 195 -4.31 5.61 15.63
N GLN A 196 -3.40 6.49 15.22
CA GLN A 196 -3.70 7.42 14.13
C GLN A 196 -3.92 6.70 12.79
N CYS A 197 -3.13 5.68 12.48
CA CYS A 197 -3.34 4.92 11.25
C CYS A 197 -4.70 4.21 11.26
N ILE A 198 -5.18 3.75 12.43
CA ILE A 198 -6.54 3.21 12.58
C ILE A 198 -7.59 4.29 12.27
N THR A 199 -7.40 5.51 12.76
CA THR A 199 -8.35 6.60 12.49
C THR A 199 -8.34 7.04 11.04
N ASP A 200 -7.17 7.10 10.40
CA ASP A 200 -7.00 7.62 9.04
C ASP A 200 -7.41 6.58 8.00
N TYR A 201 -6.95 5.34 8.18
CA TYR A 201 -7.01 4.29 7.17
C TYR A 201 -7.88 3.10 7.56
N GLY A 202 -8.54 3.10 8.72
CA GLY A 202 -9.36 1.96 9.15
C GLY A 202 -8.52 0.82 9.69
N GLY A 203 -9.00 -0.42 9.55
CA GLY A 203 -8.36 -1.60 10.14
C GLY A 203 -6.91 -1.79 9.68
N LEU A 204 -6.04 -2.23 10.58
CA LEU A 204 -4.62 -2.48 10.28
C LEU A 204 -4.28 -3.95 10.46
N TYR A 205 -3.41 -4.48 9.59
CA TYR A 205 -2.81 -5.80 9.80
C TYR A 205 -1.87 -5.75 11.00
N SER A 206 -1.93 -6.76 11.85
CA SER A 206 -0.90 -7.02 12.87
C SER A 206 -0.81 -8.52 13.15
N SER A 207 0.21 -8.95 13.88
CA SER A 207 0.37 -10.33 14.34
C SER A 207 0.67 -10.39 15.83
N PHE A 208 0.39 -11.55 16.42
CA PHE A 208 0.78 -11.90 17.79
C PHE A 208 1.03 -13.41 17.86
N ARG A 209 1.48 -13.90 19.03
CA ARG A 209 1.58 -15.33 19.28
C ARG A 209 0.31 -15.83 19.95
N TRP A 210 -0.29 -16.89 19.40
CA TRP A 210 -1.40 -17.60 20.04
C TRP A 210 -0.87 -18.84 20.76
N PHE A 211 -0.83 -18.78 22.09
CA PHE A 211 -0.55 -19.95 22.92
C PHE A 211 -1.88 -20.69 23.12
N GLY A 212 -2.05 -21.78 22.37
CA GLY A 212 -3.27 -22.60 22.30
C GLY A 212 -3.51 -23.46 23.54
N ASP A 213 -3.40 -22.87 24.72
CA ASP A 213 -4.05 -23.39 25.91
C ASP A 213 -5.01 -22.30 26.41
N PHE A 214 -6.28 -22.39 25.96
CA PHE A 214 -7.41 -21.50 26.29
C PHE A 214 -7.55 -21.09 27.78
N TYR A 215 -6.83 -21.73 28.70
CA TYR A 215 -6.93 -21.50 30.14
C TYR A 215 -5.85 -20.59 30.73
N ASP A 216 -4.71 -20.38 30.06
CA ASP A 216 -3.58 -19.66 30.68
C ASP A 216 -3.47 -18.18 30.23
N HIS A 217 -3.93 -17.84 29.02
CA HIS A 217 -3.69 -16.50 28.43
C HIS A 217 -4.91 -15.81 27.84
N TYR A 218 -5.95 -16.56 27.45
CA TYR A 218 -7.21 -16.02 26.96
C TYR A 218 -8.31 -16.16 28.01
N ASN A 219 -8.88 -15.05 28.45
CA ASN A 219 -10.01 -15.04 29.37
C ASN A 219 -11.33 -14.98 28.60
N GLN A 220 -12.06 -16.08 28.56
CA GLN A 220 -13.37 -16.19 27.89
C GLN A 220 -14.48 -15.34 28.56
N THR A 221 -14.29 -14.90 29.81
CA THR A 221 -15.30 -14.14 30.54
C THR A 221 -15.37 -12.69 30.05
N ASP A 222 -14.23 -12.10 29.73
CA ASP A 222 -14.11 -10.71 29.27
C ASP A 222 -13.51 -10.58 27.86
N ASN A 223 -13.24 -11.71 27.21
CA ASN A 223 -12.63 -11.83 25.89
C ASN A 223 -11.25 -11.15 25.80
N THR A 224 -10.51 -11.06 26.90
CA THR A 224 -9.15 -10.48 26.91
C THR A 224 -8.06 -11.53 26.71
N TYR A 225 -6.98 -11.14 26.05
CA TYR A 225 -5.78 -11.93 25.87
C TYR A 225 -4.56 -11.17 26.40
N PHE A 226 -3.67 -11.88 27.09
CA PHE A 226 -2.41 -11.32 27.56
C PHE A 226 -1.36 -12.41 27.77
N TYR A 227 -0.19 -12.22 27.15
CA TYR A 227 1.01 -12.99 27.42
C TYR A 227 2.16 -12.10 27.91
N SER A 228 2.75 -12.47 29.05
CA SER A 228 3.79 -11.67 29.73
C SER A 228 5.20 -12.26 29.66
N SER A 229 5.34 -13.54 29.29
CA SER A 229 6.64 -14.23 29.32
C SER A 229 7.40 -14.01 28.01
N ILE A 230 8.73 -14.04 28.05
CA ILE A 230 9.55 -14.18 26.85
C ILE A 230 10.08 -15.60 26.92
N ASP A 231 9.21 -16.58 26.67
CA ASP A 231 9.70 -17.95 26.48
C ASP A 231 10.35 -18.04 25.11
N THR A 232 11.66 -18.23 25.10
CA THR A 232 12.48 -18.30 23.88
C THR A 232 12.50 -19.70 23.27
N ASP A 233 11.94 -20.71 23.94
CA ASP A 233 12.14 -22.13 23.65
C ASP A 233 10.91 -22.82 23.06
N THR A 234 9.85 -22.08 22.69
CA THR A 234 8.61 -22.67 22.17
C THR A 234 8.41 -22.43 20.67
N THR A 235 7.96 -23.50 20.01
CA THR A 235 7.67 -23.68 18.59
C THR A 235 6.27 -23.19 18.20
N ASP A 236 5.79 -22.12 18.83
CA ASP A 236 4.37 -21.73 18.79
C ASP A 236 3.95 -20.91 17.57
N ALA A 237 2.64 -21.01 17.29
CA ALA A 237 1.98 -20.43 16.14
C ALA A 237 1.86 -18.91 16.21
N GLY A 238 2.48 -18.22 15.26
CA GLY A 238 2.13 -16.84 14.94
C GLY A 238 0.73 -16.80 14.33
N HIS A 239 -0.08 -15.82 14.74
CA HIS A 239 -1.41 -15.54 14.20
C HIS A 239 -1.53 -14.08 13.75
N ALA A 240 -2.11 -13.84 12.58
CA ALA A 240 -2.38 -12.51 12.05
C ALA A 240 -3.83 -12.10 12.31
N ILE A 241 -4.01 -10.84 12.64
CA ILE A 241 -5.28 -10.24 13.03
C ILE A 241 -5.45 -8.84 12.43
N VAL A 242 -6.67 -8.30 12.53
CA VAL A 242 -6.93 -6.90 12.20
C VAL A 242 -7.12 -6.10 13.49
N LEU A 243 -6.30 -5.07 13.69
CA LEU A 243 -6.53 -4.04 14.70
C LEU A 243 -7.68 -3.16 14.21
N VAL A 244 -8.77 -3.10 14.97
CA VAL A 244 -9.97 -2.32 14.58
C VAL A 244 -10.32 -1.22 15.57
N GLY A 245 -9.46 -0.96 16.53
CA GLY A 245 -9.70 0.04 17.55
C GLY A 245 -8.87 -0.18 18.80
N TRP A 246 -9.19 0.60 19.83
CA TRP A 246 -8.56 0.53 21.14
C TRP A 246 -9.50 1.03 22.23
N ASP A 247 -9.22 0.63 23.47
CA ASP A 247 -9.87 1.13 24.68
C ASP A 247 -8.82 1.31 25.79
N ASP A 248 -8.49 2.57 26.09
CA ASP A 248 -7.48 2.96 27.09
C ASP A 248 -7.92 2.70 28.52
N ASN A 249 -9.20 2.38 28.76
CA ASN A 249 -9.76 2.14 30.08
C ASN A 249 -10.06 0.65 30.34
N MET A 250 -9.90 -0.22 29.33
CA MET A 250 -10.19 -1.64 29.45
C MET A 250 -9.28 -2.32 30.48
N GLN A 251 -9.88 -3.04 31.43
CA GLN A 251 -9.12 -3.84 32.39
C GLN A 251 -8.73 -5.17 31.74
N THR A 252 -7.45 -5.49 31.75
CA THR A 252 -6.90 -6.77 31.28
C THR A 252 -6.01 -7.39 32.35
N ALA A 253 -5.66 -8.67 32.19
CA ALA A 253 -4.68 -9.31 33.06
C ALA A 253 -3.28 -8.63 33.01
N GLY A 254 -2.95 -7.94 31.91
CA GLY A 254 -1.68 -7.23 31.73
C GLY A 254 -1.65 -5.80 32.25
N GLY A 255 -2.81 -5.25 32.63
CA GLY A 255 -2.95 -3.86 33.03
C GLY A 255 -4.14 -3.18 32.35
N ILE A 256 -4.17 -1.86 32.44
CA ILE A 256 -5.20 -1.03 31.83
C ILE A 256 -4.81 -0.73 30.38
N GLY A 257 -5.77 -0.90 29.47
CA GLY A 257 -5.63 -0.59 28.05
C GLY A 257 -5.57 -1.84 27.19
N ALA A 258 -6.35 -1.86 26.12
CA ALA A 258 -6.38 -2.97 25.18
C ALA A 258 -6.63 -2.51 23.74
N TRP A 259 -6.07 -3.26 22.80
CA TRP A 259 -6.42 -3.19 21.39
C TRP A 259 -7.68 -4.01 21.12
N ILE A 260 -8.54 -3.51 20.24
CA ILE A 260 -9.75 -4.20 19.79
C ILE A 260 -9.39 -4.97 18.51
N ILE A 261 -9.66 -6.26 18.51
CA ILE A 261 -9.19 -7.18 17.47
C ILE A 261 -10.37 -7.79 16.73
N LYS A 262 -10.34 -7.71 15.39
CA LYS A 262 -11.18 -8.54 14.52
C LYS A 262 -10.40 -9.79 14.15
N ASN A 263 -10.94 -10.96 14.53
CA ASN A 263 -10.33 -12.25 14.28
C ASN A 263 -10.86 -12.90 12.99
N SER A 264 -10.30 -14.04 12.62
CA SER A 264 -10.64 -14.84 11.44
C SER A 264 -11.09 -16.28 11.77
N TRP A 265 -11.58 -16.52 13.00
CA TRP A 265 -12.07 -17.83 13.46
C TRP A 265 -13.60 -17.93 13.52
N GLY A 266 -14.29 -17.07 12.77
CA GLY A 266 -15.74 -17.01 12.75
C GLY A 266 -16.35 -16.26 13.94
N ASN A 267 -17.66 -16.09 13.88
CA ASN A 267 -18.42 -15.28 14.85
C ASN A 267 -18.68 -15.99 16.20
N ASN A 268 -18.42 -17.29 16.32
CA ASN A 268 -18.59 -18.02 17.58
C ASN A 268 -17.42 -17.82 18.56
N PHE A 269 -16.30 -17.26 18.08
CA PHE A 269 -15.14 -16.98 18.92
C PHE A 269 -15.31 -15.61 19.60
N GLY A 270 -14.96 -15.54 20.89
CA GLY A 270 -14.98 -14.30 21.66
C GLY A 270 -16.32 -13.55 21.61
N GLU A 271 -16.23 -12.24 21.41
CA GLU A 271 -17.39 -11.35 21.25
C GLU A 271 -17.77 -11.23 19.76
N ASN A 272 -18.54 -12.19 19.24
CA ASN A 272 -18.98 -12.21 17.83
C ASN A 272 -17.83 -12.20 16.81
N GLY A 273 -16.71 -12.88 17.14
CA GLY A 273 -15.49 -12.91 16.33
C GLY A 273 -14.48 -11.80 16.66
N TYR A 274 -14.74 -11.02 17.71
CA TYR A 274 -13.85 -9.99 18.22
C TYR A 274 -13.31 -10.36 19.60
N PHE A 275 -12.14 -9.85 19.94
CA PHE A 275 -11.54 -9.99 21.27
C PHE A 275 -10.57 -8.84 21.51
N TYR A 276 -9.96 -8.82 22.70
CA TYR A 276 -9.14 -7.69 23.14
C TYR A 276 -7.75 -8.20 23.53
N ILE A 277 -6.70 -7.53 23.08
CA ILE A 277 -5.32 -7.86 23.48
C ILE A 277 -4.79 -6.71 24.33
N SER A 278 -4.26 -7.04 25.51
CA SER A 278 -3.61 -6.08 26.40
C SER A 278 -2.50 -5.30 25.69
N TYR A 279 -2.39 -3.99 25.95
CA TYR A 279 -1.24 -3.19 25.48
C TYR A 279 0.11 -3.72 25.97
N GLN A 280 0.11 -4.51 27.05
CA GLN A 280 1.32 -5.05 27.66
C GLN A 280 1.74 -6.41 27.08
N ASP A 281 0.98 -6.97 26.13
CA ASP A 281 1.35 -8.23 25.47
C ASP A 281 2.71 -8.11 24.77
N VAL A 282 3.63 -9.03 25.08
CA VAL A 282 5.04 -8.93 24.62
C VAL A 282 5.27 -9.44 23.21
N PHE A 283 4.28 -10.08 22.59
CA PHE A 283 4.37 -10.61 21.23
C PHE A 283 3.44 -9.91 20.23
N LEU A 284 2.52 -9.07 20.70
CA LEU A 284 1.73 -8.23 19.83
C LEU A 284 2.65 -7.32 19.01
N HIS A 285 2.37 -7.23 17.71
CA HIS A 285 3.16 -6.50 16.71
C HIS A 285 4.58 -7.08 16.47
N SER A 286 4.86 -8.32 16.90
CA SER A 286 6.21 -8.95 16.81
C SER A 286 6.79 -9.12 15.40
N GLY A 287 5.97 -8.94 14.35
CA GLY A 287 6.43 -8.78 12.98
C GLY A 287 6.47 -7.29 12.59
N TYR A 288 5.31 -6.77 12.23
CA TYR A 288 5.08 -5.37 11.89
C TYR A 288 3.57 -5.11 11.87
N VAL A 289 3.18 -3.84 11.96
CA VAL A 289 1.81 -3.40 11.64
C VAL A 289 1.79 -2.89 10.21
N ALA A 290 0.71 -3.13 9.46
CA ALA A 290 0.63 -2.68 8.07
C ALA A 290 -0.73 -2.07 7.69
N CYS A 291 -0.69 -1.12 6.75
CA CYS A 291 -1.87 -0.54 6.13
C CYS A 291 -1.69 -0.33 4.62
N TRP A 292 -2.81 -0.19 3.92
CA TRP A 292 -2.85 -0.01 2.46
C TRP A 292 -3.64 1.26 2.10
N PRO A 293 -3.03 2.44 2.24
CA PRO A 293 -3.74 3.73 2.17
C PRO A 293 -4.10 4.17 0.75
N GLY A 294 -3.64 3.46 -0.28
CA GLY A 294 -3.80 3.82 -1.68
C GLY A 294 -4.65 2.82 -2.44
N ARG A 295 -5.56 3.33 -3.27
CA ARG A 295 -6.44 2.57 -4.14
C ARG A 295 -6.65 3.31 -5.46
N GLN A 296 -6.76 2.55 -6.54
CA GLN A 296 -7.29 2.99 -7.82
C GLN A 296 -8.47 2.08 -8.22
N ASP A 297 -9.46 2.62 -8.93
CA ASP A 297 -10.50 1.78 -9.54
C ASP A 297 -9.90 0.88 -10.62
N TYR A 298 -10.41 -0.34 -10.71
CA TYR A 298 -10.05 -1.23 -11.80
C TYR A 298 -10.55 -0.64 -13.13
N ASN A 299 -9.70 -0.72 -14.14
CA ASN A 299 -10.03 -0.35 -15.51
C ASN A 299 -9.38 -1.39 -16.43
N GLU A 300 -10.19 -2.08 -17.23
CA GLU A 300 -9.74 -3.12 -18.16
C GLU A 300 -8.81 -2.59 -19.27
N HIS A 301 -8.83 -1.27 -19.50
CA HIS A 301 -7.95 -0.56 -20.44
C HIS A 301 -6.69 -0.01 -19.78
N SER A 302 -6.41 -0.40 -18.53
CA SER A 302 -5.18 -0.02 -17.82
C SER A 302 -4.22 -1.20 -17.71
N SER A 303 -2.93 -0.92 -17.86
CA SER A 303 -1.85 -1.90 -17.76
C SER A 303 -0.87 -1.51 -16.66
N ILE A 304 -0.27 -2.53 -16.02
CA ILE A 304 0.83 -2.36 -15.07
C ILE A 304 2.04 -3.10 -15.63
N TYR A 305 3.09 -2.36 -16.00
CA TYR A 305 4.37 -2.93 -16.40
C TYR A 305 5.25 -3.10 -15.18
N TYR A 306 5.82 -4.29 -15.03
CA TYR A 306 6.70 -4.65 -13.93
C TYR A 306 7.56 -5.86 -14.29
N TYR A 307 8.70 -6.00 -13.62
CA TYR A 307 9.51 -7.24 -13.63
C TYR A 307 9.48 -7.94 -12.27
N ASP A 308 9.04 -7.24 -11.21
CA ASP A 308 8.93 -7.74 -9.85
C ASP A 308 7.52 -8.33 -9.54
N ARG A 309 7.25 -9.55 -10.00
CA ARG A 309 5.92 -10.17 -9.77
C ARG A 309 5.66 -10.48 -8.29
N LEU A 310 6.68 -10.92 -7.57
CA LEU A 310 6.69 -11.21 -6.12
C LEU A 310 7.17 -10.02 -5.29
N GLY A 311 7.57 -8.92 -5.92
CA GLY A 311 7.84 -7.65 -5.27
C GLY A 311 9.14 -7.65 -4.47
N HIS A 312 9.15 -6.90 -3.37
CA HIS A 312 10.36 -6.67 -2.58
C HIS A 312 10.80 -7.91 -1.80
N LEU A 313 11.95 -8.49 -2.16
CA LEU A 313 12.52 -9.69 -1.53
C LEU A 313 13.93 -9.47 -0.94
N ALA A 314 14.67 -8.50 -1.45
CA ALA A 314 15.98 -8.12 -0.93
C ALA A 314 16.27 -6.63 -1.13
N ASP A 315 17.32 -6.17 -0.44
CA ASP A 315 17.80 -4.78 -0.47
C ASP A 315 19.17 -4.77 -1.15
N TRP A 316 19.42 -3.82 -2.06
CA TRP A 316 20.65 -3.75 -2.84
C TRP A 316 21.23 -2.34 -2.87
N GLY A 317 22.56 -2.22 -2.95
CA GLY A 317 23.26 -0.94 -3.07
C GLY A 317 24.76 -1.03 -2.75
N TRP A 318 25.42 0.13 -2.62
CA TRP A 318 26.88 0.20 -2.46
C TRP A 318 27.38 0.14 -1.02
N GLY A 319 26.48 0.15 -0.04
CA GLY A 319 26.83 0.12 1.37
C GLY A 319 27.45 1.42 1.87
N ASP A 320 27.21 2.54 1.19
CA ASP A 320 27.82 3.84 1.42
C ASP A 320 26.84 4.86 2.05
N ASP A 321 26.53 5.97 1.37
CA ASP A 321 25.76 7.09 1.91
C ASP A 321 24.23 6.89 1.87
N GLY A 322 23.79 5.79 1.24
CA GLY A 322 22.38 5.44 1.09
C GLY A 322 21.69 6.15 -0.07
N ILE A 323 22.45 6.73 -0.99
CA ILE A 323 21.94 7.33 -2.23
C ILE A 323 22.36 6.46 -3.41
N ASP A 324 21.41 5.72 -3.97
CA ASP A 324 21.65 4.91 -5.17
C ASP A 324 20.53 5.12 -6.19
N TYR A 325 20.80 4.74 -7.43
CA TYR A 325 19.91 4.92 -8.56
C TYR A 325 19.64 3.58 -9.26
N ALA A 326 18.38 3.38 -9.63
CA ALA A 326 17.94 2.28 -10.48
C ALA A 326 17.36 2.85 -11.78
N LEU A 327 17.50 2.08 -12.86
CA LEU A 327 16.91 2.37 -14.16
C LEU A 327 16.30 1.10 -14.73
N VAL A 328 14.99 1.12 -14.98
CA VAL A 328 14.28 0.02 -15.66
C VAL A 328 13.81 0.46 -17.04
N LYS A 329 13.85 -0.44 -18.02
CA LYS A 329 13.28 -0.27 -19.35
C LYS A 329 12.01 -1.11 -19.49
N TYR A 330 10.92 -0.52 -19.97
CA TYR A 330 9.74 -1.22 -20.47
C TYR A 330 9.52 -0.92 -21.94
N THR A 331 9.16 -1.95 -22.72
CA THR A 331 8.70 -1.77 -24.11
C THR A 331 7.18 -1.79 -24.12
N ILE A 332 6.59 -0.70 -24.61
CA ILE A 332 5.15 -0.48 -24.58
C ILE A 332 4.43 -1.39 -25.59
N GLN A 333 3.33 -2.02 -25.17
CA GLN A 333 2.62 -3.01 -25.98
C GLN A 333 1.53 -2.40 -26.87
N ASN A 334 0.84 -1.35 -26.39
CA ASN A 334 -0.25 -0.68 -27.12
C ASN A 334 -0.05 0.83 -27.16
N ASN A 335 -0.87 1.54 -27.94
CA ASN A 335 -0.90 3.00 -27.85
C ASN A 335 -1.51 3.42 -26.51
N GLU A 336 -0.67 3.93 -25.63
CA GLU A 336 -0.96 4.08 -24.21
C GLU A 336 -0.53 5.44 -23.68
N THR A 337 -1.04 5.79 -22.52
CA THR A 337 -0.67 7.00 -21.80
C THR A 337 -0.17 6.63 -20.41
N LEU A 338 1.07 7.03 -20.11
CA LEU A 338 1.72 6.85 -18.83
C LEU A 338 1.12 7.85 -17.85
N PHE A 339 0.58 7.38 -16.73
CA PHE A 339 -0.04 8.27 -15.75
C PHE A 339 0.48 8.10 -14.32
N LYS A 340 1.17 7.01 -13.99
CA LYS A 340 1.67 6.77 -12.63
C LYS A 340 2.89 5.84 -12.62
N VAL A 341 3.74 6.01 -11.62
CA VAL A 341 4.88 5.13 -11.33
C VAL A 341 4.85 4.71 -9.87
N GLY A 342 5.47 3.58 -9.54
CA GLY A 342 5.59 3.15 -8.14
C GLY A 342 6.81 2.29 -7.87
N THR A 343 7.24 2.29 -6.61
CA THR A 343 8.37 1.48 -6.12
C THR A 343 8.29 1.31 -4.60
N TYR A 344 9.14 0.45 -4.04
CA TYR A 344 9.27 0.29 -2.60
C TYR A 344 10.29 1.25 -1.98
N THR A 345 10.11 1.57 -0.71
CA THR A 345 11.17 2.06 0.17
C THR A 345 11.46 1.03 1.25
N VAL A 346 12.74 0.81 1.51
CA VAL A 346 13.21 -0.26 2.41
C VAL A 346 13.33 0.19 3.87
N ARG A 347 13.34 1.50 4.12
CA ARG A 347 13.33 2.12 5.47
C ARG A 347 12.43 3.36 5.50
N GLY A 348 12.04 3.74 6.71
CA GLY A 348 11.36 5.02 6.95
C GLY A 348 12.29 6.22 6.77
N ASN A 349 11.70 7.40 6.63
CA ASN A 349 12.39 8.66 6.31
C ASN A 349 13.19 8.62 4.99
N SER A 350 12.83 7.73 4.07
CA SER A 350 13.43 7.66 2.74
C SER A 350 12.90 8.78 1.86
N GLN A 351 13.63 9.11 0.80
CA GLN A 351 13.20 10.01 -0.26
C GLN A 351 13.36 9.29 -1.60
N LEU A 352 12.39 9.50 -2.48
CA LEU A 352 12.42 9.00 -3.85
C LEU A 352 12.56 10.18 -4.82
N SER A 353 13.00 9.93 -6.04
CA SER A 353 12.71 10.82 -7.17
C SER A 353 12.66 10.05 -8.47
N PHE A 354 11.70 10.36 -9.34
CA PHE A 354 11.50 9.68 -10.61
C PHE A 354 11.75 10.61 -11.79
N ASP A 355 12.47 10.11 -12.80
CA ASP A 355 12.59 10.73 -14.12
C ASP A 355 12.27 9.71 -15.20
N ILE A 356 11.46 10.11 -16.18
CA ILE A 356 11.05 9.25 -17.31
C ILE A 356 11.77 9.70 -18.58
N TRP A 357 12.28 8.74 -19.34
CA TRP A 357 13.07 8.95 -20.56
C TRP A 357 12.60 8.02 -21.68
N ASP A 358 12.82 8.41 -22.95
CA ASP A 358 12.44 7.62 -24.13
C ASP A 358 13.65 6.98 -24.85
N ASN A 359 14.88 7.24 -24.37
CA ASN A 359 16.09 6.70 -24.97
C ASN A 359 17.23 6.54 -23.95
N PHE A 360 17.93 5.41 -24.04
CA PHE A 360 19.14 5.13 -23.29
C PHE A 360 20.18 4.45 -24.18
N ASN A 361 21.27 5.17 -24.48
CA ASN A 361 22.32 4.67 -25.36
C ASN A 361 23.69 4.90 -24.73
N ASN A 362 24.50 3.83 -24.66
CA ASN A 362 25.86 3.85 -24.12
C ASN A 362 25.96 4.54 -22.74
N GLY A 363 25.00 4.32 -21.84
CA GLY A 363 25.02 4.94 -20.51
C GLY A 363 24.49 6.37 -20.46
N VAL A 364 23.93 6.90 -21.55
CA VAL A 364 23.39 8.26 -21.63
C VAL A 364 21.88 8.23 -21.80
N LEU A 365 21.17 8.84 -20.84
CA LEU A 365 19.73 9.09 -20.90
C LEU A 365 19.44 10.33 -21.73
N SER A 366 18.45 10.23 -22.62
CA SER A 366 18.03 11.34 -23.50
C SER A 366 16.55 11.20 -23.89
N THR A 367 16.05 12.24 -24.56
CA THR A 367 14.76 12.24 -25.25
C THR A 367 14.96 12.42 -26.76
N LEU A 368 13.93 12.13 -27.57
CA LEU A 368 13.97 12.31 -29.02
C LEU A 368 14.46 13.72 -29.47
N LEU A 369 14.30 14.74 -28.62
CA LEU A 369 14.64 16.14 -28.90
C LEU A 369 15.66 16.77 -27.93
N GLY A 370 16.24 16.05 -26.96
CA GLY A 370 17.20 16.66 -26.02
C GLY A 370 17.68 15.78 -24.86
N ASN A 371 18.35 16.39 -23.88
CA ASN A 371 18.91 15.71 -22.70
C ASN A 371 18.11 15.98 -21.41
N THR A 372 16.81 16.20 -21.55
CA THR A 372 15.88 16.43 -20.43
C THR A 372 14.84 15.33 -20.39
N SER A 373 14.50 14.84 -19.20
CA SER A 373 13.44 13.84 -18.98
C SER A 373 12.11 14.27 -19.61
N VAL A 374 11.36 13.29 -20.15
CA VAL A 374 10.00 13.51 -20.70
C VAL A 374 9.03 13.95 -19.60
N ALA A 375 9.20 13.41 -18.39
CA ALA A 375 8.51 13.90 -17.19
C ALA A 375 9.37 13.74 -15.94
N LYS A 376 9.08 14.60 -14.97
CA LYS A 376 9.53 14.47 -13.58
C LYS A 376 8.31 14.33 -12.69
N VAL A 377 8.39 13.40 -11.75
CA VAL A 377 7.45 13.36 -10.64
C VAL A 377 7.96 14.35 -9.60
N THR A 378 7.28 15.48 -9.43
CA THR A 378 7.76 16.60 -8.59
C THR A 378 7.23 16.60 -7.16
N ASN A 379 6.21 15.77 -6.86
CA ASN A 379 5.59 15.65 -5.53
C ASN A 379 6.16 14.47 -4.75
N VAL A 380 7.48 14.32 -4.73
CA VAL A 380 8.08 13.19 -4.02
C VAL A 380 8.31 13.56 -2.57
N ASN A 381 7.47 12.99 -1.72
CA ASN A 381 7.43 13.24 -0.29
C ASN A 381 8.52 12.46 0.43
N ASN A 382 8.81 12.89 1.66
CA ASN A 382 9.41 11.99 2.63
C ASN A 382 8.53 10.74 2.76
N CYS A 383 9.11 9.59 2.45
CA CYS A 383 8.52 8.29 2.67
C CYS A 383 8.74 7.95 4.14
N ASP A 384 7.82 8.39 4.99
CA ASP A 384 7.93 8.29 6.45
C ASP A 384 8.08 6.83 6.92
N TYR A 385 7.46 5.89 6.21
CA TYR A 385 7.50 4.46 6.50
C TYR A 385 8.09 3.64 5.35
N PRO A 386 8.72 2.48 5.61
CA PRO A 386 8.97 1.51 4.56
C PRO A 386 7.65 1.01 3.97
N GLY A 387 7.66 0.67 2.67
CA GLY A 387 6.45 0.21 1.99
C GLY A 387 6.45 0.52 0.49
N TYR A 388 5.33 0.25 -0.18
CA TYR A 388 5.17 0.52 -1.60
C TYR A 388 4.48 1.87 -1.82
N TYR A 389 5.10 2.76 -2.59
CA TYR A 389 4.62 4.11 -2.87
C TYR A 389 4.32 4.27 -4.35
N THR A 390 3.21 4.94 -4.67
CA THR A 390 2.94 5.41 -6.03
C THR A 390 2.89 6.91 -6.13
N TYR A 391 3.17 7.41 -7.33
CA TYR A 391 3.11 8.82 -7.65
C TYR A 391 2.53 9.03 -9.04
N ASP A 392 1.57 9.94 -9.13
CA ASP A 392 1.01 10.35 -10.41
C ASP A 392 2.04 11.14 -11.23
N ILE A 393 2.03 10.93 -12.54
CA ILE A 393 2.79 11.69 -13.50
C ILE A 393 1.97 12.96 -13.81
N THR A 394 2.45 14.11 -13.32
CA THR A 394 1.73 15.41 -13.39
C THR A 394 1.17 15.74 -14.78
N ASN A 395 1.92 15.41 -15.83
CA ASN A 395 1.46 15.52 -17.21
C ASN A 395 1.55 14.14 -17.86
N PRO A 396 0.44 13.41 -17.99
CA PRO A 396 0.45 12.09 -18.60
C PRO A 396 1.05 12.12 -20.00
N ILE A 397 1.85 11.11 -20.32
CA ILE A 397 2.64 11.06 -21.57
C ILE A 397 2.02 10.03 -22.50
N ALA A 398 1.56 10.45 -23.68
CA ALA A 398 1.12 9.52 -24.72
C ALA A 398 2.34 8.90 -25.43
N VAL A 399 2.28 7.58 -25.62
CA VAL A 399 3.31 6.75 -26.25
C VAL A 399 2.67 5.75 -27.20
N THR A 400 3.48 5.21 -28.10
CA THR A 400 3.04 4.26 -29.11
C THR A 400 3.56 2.86 -28.81
N ALA A 401 2.84 1.86 -29.34
CA ALA A 401 3.29 0.47 -29.28
C ALA A 401 4.70 0.33 -29.88
N GLY A 402 5.60 -0.30 -29.14
CA GLY A 402 7.00 -0.49 -29.49
C GLY A 402 7.96 0.58 -28.97
N ASP A 403 7.46 1.66 -28.35
CA ASP A 403 8.32 2.64 -27.70
C ASP A 403 9.00 2.03 -26.47
N ASP A 404 10.30 2.33 -26.30
CA ASP A 404 11.06 1.98 -25.11
C ASP A 404 10.99 3.14 -24.11
N ILE A 405 10.54 2.83 -22.89
CA ILE A 405 10.43 3.78 -21.80
C ILE A 405 11.40 3.39 -20.69
N TYR A 406 12.17 4.37 -20.24
CA TYR A 406 13.18 4.23 -19.21
C TYR A 406 12.78 5.03 -17.97
N ILE A 407 12.63 4.34 -16.84
CA ILE A 407 12.26 4.96 -15.57
C ILE A 407 13.48 4.94 -14.67
N ARG A 408 14.02 6.14 -14.42
CA ARG A 408 15.08 6.35 -13.45
C ARG A 408 14.47 6.65 -12.09
N VAL A 409 14.89 5.91 -11.08
CA VAL A 409 14.55 6.15 -9.68
C VAL A 409 15.82 6.47 -8.91
N LYS A 410 15.82 7.59 -8.20
CA LYS A 410 16.80 7.86 -7.14
C LYS A 410 16.20 7.41 -5.81
N TYR A 411 16.93 6.60 -5.09
CA TYR A 411 16.64 6.26 -3.69
C TYR A 411 17.59 7.06 -2.81
N GLN A 412 17.07 7.64 -1.74
CA GLN A 412 17.86 8.27 -0.71
C GLN A 412 17.34 7.79 0.64
N THR A 413 18.10 6.90 1.27
CA THR A 413 17.73 6.22 2.52
C THR A 413 18.77 6.55 3.60
N PRO A 414 18.56 7.60 4.40
CA PRO A 414 19.55 8.05 5.37
C PRO A 414 19.96 6.95 6.35
N GLY A 415 21.26 6.65 6.42
CA GLY A 415 21.81 5.67 7.37
C GLY A 415 21.67 4.20 6.93
N TYR A 416 21.25 3.94 5.69
CA TYR A 416 21.13 2.59 5.15
C TYR A 416 21.69 2.50 3.73
N GLY A 417 22.83 1.83 3.58
CA GLY A 417 23.60 1.80 2.32
C GLY A 417 23.12 0.82 1.25
N THR A 418 21.97 0.16 1.41
CA THR A 418 21.40 -0.73 0.38
C THR A 418 19.96 -0.33 0.09
N PRO A 419 19.71 0.83 -0.54
CA PRO A 419 18.41 1.46 -0.59
C PRO A 419 17.50 0.95 -1.73
N ILE A 420 18.03 0.19 -2.70
CA ILE A 420 17.30 -0.28 -3.87
C ILE A 420 16.54 -1.58 -3.53
N PRO A 421 15.20 -1.61 -3.58
CA PRO A 421 14.43 -2.83 -3.41
C PRO A 421 14.54 -3.70 -4.68
N ILE A 422 14.78 -4.99 -4.48
CA ILE A 422 14.91 -5.97 -5.56
C ILE A 422 14.08 -7.23 -5.30
N GLU A 423 13.65 -7.86 -6.38
CA GLU A 423 13.09 -9.21 -6.45
C GLU A 423 14.21 -10.20 -6.78
N MET A 424 14.33 -11.29 -6.01
CA MET A 424 15.34 -12.32 -6.26
C MET A 424 14.90 -13.68 -5.72
N TYR A 425 15.55 -14.76 -6.18
CA TYR A 425 15.35 -16.08 -5.58
C TYR A 425 15.64 -16.07 -4.08
N SER A 426 14.74 -16.67 -3.30
CA SER A 426 14.85 -16.85 -1.86
C SER A 426 14.41 -18.26 -1.49
N GLU A 427 15.36 -19.10 -1.11
CA GLU A 427 15.11 -20.51 -0.73
C GLU A 427 13.97 -20.59 0.30
N ASP A 428 13.03 -21.52 0.09
CA ASP A 428 11.87 -21.76 0.97
C ASP A 428 10.83 -20.62 1.02
N TYR A 429 10.87 -19.67 0.08
CA TYR A 429 10.01 -18.48 0.11
C TYR A 429 9.55 -17.99 -1.28
N ALA A 430 10.48 -17.82 -2.23
CA ALA A 430 10.17 -17.21 -3.52
C ALA A 430 11.10 -17.69 -4.64
N ASN A 431 10.51 -17.98 -5.80
CA ASN A 431 11.22 -18.37 -7.02
C ASN A 431 10.71 -17.55 -8.22
N PRO A 432 11.08 -16.26 -8.29
CA PRO A 432 10.67 -15.38 -9.36
C PRO A 432 11.32 -15.76 -10.71
N GLN A 433 10.68 -15.36 -11.80
CA GLN A 433 11.33 -15.36 -13.11
C GLN A 433 12.11 -14.07 -13.25
N ILE A 434 13.42 -14.18 -13.47
CA ILE A 434 14.31 -13.01 -13.55
C ILE A 434 14.53 -12.60 -14.99
N GLU A 435 14.40 -11.30 -15.28
CA GLU A 435 14.59 -10.78 -16.64
C GLU A 435 16.06 -10.75 -17.07
N ALA A 436 16.28 -11.08 -18.35
CA ALA A 436 17.61 -11.15 -18.93
C ALA A 436 18.19 -9.77 -19.31
N GLU A 437 17.32 -8.77 -19.50
CA GLU A 437 17.72 -7.43 -19.92
C GLU A 437 16.79 -6.35 -19.37
N GLY A 438 17.19 -5.07 -19.50
CA GLY A 438 16.31 -3.95 -19.18
C GLY A 438 16.47 -3.34 -17.79
N PHE A 439 17.51 -3.70 -17.03
CA PHE A 439 17.79 -3.12 -15.71
C PHE A 439 19.25 -2.68 -15.52
N TRP A 440 19.42 -1.44 -15.04
CA TRP A 440 20.70 -0.84 -14.70
C TRP A 440 20.66 -0.16 -13.33
N ILE A 441 21.83 -0.02 -12.72
CA ILE A 441 22.05 0.70 -11.46
C ILE A 441 23.23 1.65 -11.53
N SER A 442 23.26 2.62 -10.62
CA SER A 442 24.36 3.56 -10.47
C SER A 442 24.38 4.11 -9.04
N SER A 443 25.57 4.39 -8.50
CA SER A 443 25.73 5.06 -7.20
C SER A 443 25.59 6.59 -7.29
N ASP A 444 25.65 7.19 -8.49
CA ASP A 444 25.61 8.66 -8.65
C ASP A 444 24.57 9.15 -9.67
N GLY A 445 24.00 8.25 -10.47
CA GLY A 445 22.96 8.54 -11.46
C GLY A 445 23.42 9.42 -12.63
N VAL A 446 24.74 9.62 -12.82
CA VAL A 446 25.30 10.44 -13.89
C VAL A 446 25.48 9.65 -15.19
N SER A 447 25.72 10.35 -16.30
CA SER A 447 25.98 9.69 -17.58
C SER A 447 27.22 8.80 -17.51
N ASN A 448 27.13 7.60 -18.09
CA ASN A 448 28.18 6.59 -18.16
C ASN A 448 28.56 5.90 -16.83
N SER A 449 27.84 6.12 -15.73
CA SER A 449 28.04 5.37 -14.48
C SER A 449 27.09 4.16 -14.32
N TRP A 450 26.23 3.94 -15.31
CA TRP A 450 25.24 2.87 -15.29
C TRP A 450 25.85 1.50 -15.51
N PHE A 451 25.66 0.62 -14.53
CA PHE A 451 26.01 -0.79 -14.57
C PHE A 451 24.76 -1.60 -14.93
N GLN A 452 24.81 -2.34 -16.05
CA GLN A 452 23.74 -3.28 -16.41
C GLN A 452 23.78 -4.45 -15.43
N ALA A 453 22.71 -4.62 -14.64
CA ALA A 453 22.61 -5.67 -13.64
C ALA A 453 21.91 -6.92 -14.21
N SER A 454 20.85 -6.72 -15.00
CA SER A 454 20.09 -7.78 -15.67
C SER A 454 20.99 -8.72 -16.49
N GLY A 455 20.67 -10.02 -16.49
CA GLY A 455 21.31 -11.02 -17.35
C GLY A 455 22.72 -11.44 -16.94
N LYS A 456 23.23 -10.97 -15.80
CA LYS A 456 24.52 -11.41 -15.25
C LYS A 456 24.31 -12.49 -14.20
N GLU A 457 25.14 -13.54 -14.26
CA GLU A 457 25.06 -14.67 -13.32
C GLU A 457 25.22 -14.23 -11.85
N ASP A 458 26.07 -13.23 -11.59
CA ASP A 458 26.30 -12.70 -10.23
C ASP A 458 25.15 -11.83 -9.71
N TYR A 459 24.18 -11.48 -10.57
CA TYR A 459 23.14 -10.50 -10.30
C TYR A 459 21.75 -10.95 -10.78
N PRO A 460 21.24 -12.10 -10.28
CA PRO A 460 19.95 -12.67 -10.70
C PRO A 460 18.77 -12.01 -9.96
N TYR A 461 18.54 -10.73 -10.21
CA TYR A 461 17.47 -9.98 -9.57
C TYR A 461 16.87 -8.88 -10.43
N ASP A 462 15.60 -8.55 -10.16
CA ASP A 462 14.83 -7.51 -10.84
C ASP A 462 14.53 -6.32 -9.92
N PRO A 463 14.45 -5.09 -10.47
CA PRO A 463 14.12 -3.92 -9.68
C PRO A 463 12.63 -3.90 -9.35
N CYS A 464 12.27 -3.50 -8.13
CA CYS A 464 10.87 -3.33 -7.77
C CYS A 464 10.32 -1.96 -8.21
N ILE A 465 10.24 -1.73 -9.52
CA ILE A 465 9.70 -0.51 -10.13
C ILE A 465 8.50 -0.90 -10.98
N LYS A 466 7.42 -0.12 -10.95
CA LYS A 466 6.23 -0.34 -11.78
C LYS A 466 5.83 0.91 -12.54
N LEU A 467 5.32 0.72 -13.75
CA LEU A 467 4.72 1.76 -14.58
C LEU A 467 3.24 1.44 -14.82
N TYR A 468 2.39 2.43 -14.63
CA TYR A 468 0.95 2.33 -14.84
C TYR A 468 0.58 3.15 -16.07
N THR A 469 -0.14 2.51 -16.98
CA THR A 469 -0.58 3.10 -18.24
C THR A 469 -2.05 2.81 -18.50
N THR A 470 -2.67 3.58 -19.39
CA THR A 470 -4.00 3.28 -19.94
C THR A 470 -4.05 3.55 -21.43
N GLU A 471 -4.87 2.83 -22.18
CA GLU A 471 -5.00 3.01 -23.62
C GLU A 471 -5.35 4.47 -23.98
N THR A 472 -4.58 5.08 -24.90
CA THR A 472 -4.74 6.52 -25.23
C THR A 472 -6.09 6.82 -25.86
N ALA A 473 -6.62 5.87 -26.65
CA ALA A 473 -7.95 6.01 -27.24
C ALA A 473 -9.03 6.17 -26.16
N TRP A 474 -8.84 5.55 -24.99
CA TRP A 474 -9.77 5.66 -23.87
C TRP A 474 -9.75 7.03 -23.19
N ILE A 475 -8.58 7.63 -23.02
CA ILE A 475 -8.49 9.03 -22.54
C ILE A 475 -9.11 9.98 -23.56
N ALA A 476 -8.87 9.76 -24.84
CA ALA A 476 -9.48 10.57 -25.91
C ALA A 476 -11.01 10.39 -25.93
N THR A 477 -11.54 9.19 -25.69
CA THR A 477 -12.97 8.97 -25.58
C THR A 477 -13.55 9.46 -24.26
N GLU A 478 -12.84 9.46 -23.12
CA GLU A 478 -13.31 10.17 -21.90
C GLU A 478 -13.36 11.69 -22.15
N GLN A 479 -12.39 12.23 -22.90
CA GLN A 479 -12.39 13.63 -23.32
C GLN A 479 -13.43 13.93 -24.41
N GLU A 480 -13.80 12.99 -25.28
CA GLU A 480 -14.84 13.14 -26.31
C GLU A 480 -16.26 12.79 -25.81
N TYR A 481 -16.40 11.94 -24.78
CA TYR A 481 -17.63 11.75 -23.98
C TYR A 481 -17.94 12.98 -23.11
N SER A 482 -17.07 13.99 -23.11
CA SER A 482 -17.40 15.37 -22.73
C SER A 482 -18.45 16.03 -23.65
N GLN A 483 -18.94 15.36 -24.70
CA GLN A 483 -20.32 15.62 -25.11
C GLN A 483 -21.26 15.05 -24.05
N VAL A 484 -21.48 15.86 -23.02
CA VAL A 484 -22.47 15.62 -21.99
C VAL A 484 -23.82 15.35 -22.67
N THR A 485 -24.23 14.08 -22.73
CA THR A 485 -25.52 13.69 -23.32
C THR A 485 -26.68 13.80 -22.33
N SER A 486 -26.38 14.01 -21.05
CA SER A 486 -27.36 14.20 -19.98
C SER A 486 -26.79 15.02 -18.83
N PHE A 487 -27.63 15.78 -18.14
CA PHE A 487 -27.25 16.40 -16.86
C PHE A 487 -26.76 15.34 -15.85
N TYR A 488 -25.61 15.58 -15.23
CA TYR A 488 -25.06 14.68 -14.21
C TYR A 488 -24.25 15.45 -13.16
N LEU A 489 -24.53 15.23 -11.88
CA LEU A 489 -23.75 15.74 -10.76
C LEU A 489 -22.72 14.68 -10.37
N ASN A 490 -21.43 14.98 -10.47
CA ASN A 490 -20.37 14.06 -10.07
C ASN A 490 -20.16 14.08 -8.55
N GLN A 491 -19.53 13.01 -8.03
CA GLN A 491 -19.12 13.01 -6.63
C GLN A 491 -18.04 14.07 -6.42
N ASN A 492 -18.22 14.94 -5.43
CA ASN A 492 -17.25 15.97 -5.07
C ASN A 492 -15.89 15.35 -4.68
N TYR A 493 -14.79 16.01 -5.00
CA TYR A 493 -13.44 15.57 -4.67
C TYR A 493 -12.56 16.72 -4.14
N PRO A 494 -11.83 16.52 -3.03
CA PRO A 494 -11.83 15.33 -2.17
C PRO A 494 -13.18 15.12 -1.45
N ASN A 495 -13.47 13.89 -1.03
CA ASN A 495 -14.59 13.56 -0.14
C ASN A 495 -14.25 12.29 0.67
N PRO A 496 -14.10 12.36 2.02
CA PRO A 496 -14.23 13.55 2.86
C PRO A 496 -13.22 14.66 2.54
N PHE A 497 -13.50 15.91 2.93
CA PHE A 497 -12.66 17.07 2.60
C PHE A 497 -12.40 17.98 3.80
N ASN A 498 -11.31 18.76 3.77
CA ASN A 498 -10.96 19.77 4.77
C ASN A 498 -10.06 20.88 4.17
N PRO A 499 -10.41 22.17 4.22
CA PRO A 499 -11.75 22.73 4.44
C PRO A 499 -12.57 22.81 3.14
N SER A 500 -11.96 22.50 1.99
CA SER A 500 -12.57 22.71 0.67
C SER A 500 -12.69 21.46 -0.18
N THR A 501 -13.73 21.41 -1.00
CA THR A 501 -13.94 20.36 -2.01
C THR A 501 -14.33 20.96 -3.34
N THR A 502 -14.08 20.19 -4.40
CA THR A 502 -14.45 20.51 -5.76
C THR A 502 -15.71 19.74 -6.13
N ILE A 503 -16.76 20.45 -6.55
CA ILE A 503 -18.00 19.89 -7.10
C ILE A 503 -17.90 19.97 -8.62
N THR A 504 -17.95 18.82 -9.28
CA THR A 504 -17.95 18.72 -10.75
C THR A 504 -19.33 18.27 -11.22
N PHE A 505 -19.83 18.83 -12.31
CA PHE A 505 -21.11 18.43 -12.90
C PHE A 505 -21.14 18.73 -14.39
N ASP A 506 -22.00 18.00 -15.09
CA ASP A 506 -22.11 17.97 -16.53
C ASP A 506 -23.43 18.60 -16.96
N LEU A 507 -23.37 19.53 -17.91
CA LEU A 507 -24.53 20.16 -18.54
C LEU A 507 -24.67 19.70 -20.00
N SER A 508 -25.81 19.12 -20.36
CA SER A 508 -26.07 18.65 -21.74
C SER A 508 -26.51 19.75 -22.71
N GLU A 509 -26.85 20.92 -22.20
CA GLU A 509 -27.24 22.12 -22.96
C GLU A 509 -27.01 23.39 -22.12
N ASP A 510 -27.07 24.55 -22.77
CA ASP A 510 -27.04 25.85 -22.08
C ASP A 510 -28.32 26.03 -21.25
N THR A 511 -28.18 26.22 -19.93
CA THR A 511 -29.33 26.19 -19.01
C THR A 511 -29.08 26.99 -17.73
N ASP A 512 -30.15 27.33 -17.02
CA ASP A 512 -30.08 27.92 -15.68
C ASP A 512 -29.71 26.85 -14.65
N VAL A 513 -28.61 27.08 -13.93
CA VAL A 513 -28.06 26.14 -12.97
C VAL A 513 -28.14 26.72 -11.56
N LYS A 514 -28.58 25.89 -10.61
CA LYS A 514 -28.39 26.11 -9.18
C LYS A 514 -27.58 24.99 -8.54
N ILE A 515 -26.60 25.37 -7.72
CA ILE A 515 -25.88 24.45 -6.84
C ILE A 515 -26.12 24.87 -5.41
N LEU A 516 -26.86 24.04 -4.67
CA LEU A 516 -27.33 24.34 -3.32
C LEU A 516 -26.73 23.34 -2.34
N ILE A 517 -26.32 23.82 -1.17
CA ILE A 517 -25.77 23.00 -0.09
C ILE A 517 -26.73 22.99 1.08
N TYR A 518 -27.03 21.82 1.61
CA TYR A 518 -27.92 21.59 2.75
C TYR A 518 -27.20 20.82 3.86
N ASP A 519 -27.60 21.03 5.11
CA ASP A 519 -27.29 20.10 6.18
C ASP A 519 -28.27 18.90 6.17
N MET A 520 -28.02 17.91 7.04
CA MET A 520 -28.84 16.70 7.14
C MET A 520 -30.29 16.95 7.62
N THR A 521 -30.61 18.16 8.10
CA THR A 521 -31.98 18.53 8.46
C THR A 521 -32.75 19.13 7.28
N GLY A 522 -32.08 19.31 6.13
CA GLY A 522 -32.63 19.96 4.95
C GLY A 522 -32.55 21.49 4.99
N ARG A 523 -31.84 22.08 5.97
CA ARG A 523 -31.63 23.53 6.03
C ARG A 523 -30.59 23.93 4.99
N LEU A 524 -30.91 24.93 4.17
CA LEU A 524 -29.98 25.51 3.20
C LEU A 524 -28.83 26.20 3.94
N ILE A 525 -27.61 25.80 3.60
CA ILE A 525 -26.35 26.29 4.14
C ILE A 525 -25.75 27.34 3.20
N ARG A 526 -25.77 27.06 1.90
CA ARG A 526 -25.15 27.93 0.89
C ARG A 526 -25.74 27.74 -0.50
N GLU A 527 -25.90 28.84 -1.22
CA GLU A 527 -26.11 28.85 -2.66
C GLU A 527 -24.77 29.15 -3.35
N LEU A 528 -24.17 28.15 -4.00
CA LEU A 528 -22.88 28.30 -4.66
C LEU A 528 -23.00 28.93 -6.05
N VAL A 529 -24.04 28.57 -6.78
CA VAL A 529 -24.30 29.04 -8.14
C VAL A 529 -25.80 29.21 -8.34
N ASN A 530 -26.15 30.26 -9.08
CA ASN A 530 -27.51 30.59 -9.52
C ASN A 530 -27.43 31.49 -10.77
N GLN A 531 -27.10 30.89 -11.91
CA GLN A 531 -26.93 31.59 -13.18
C GLN A 531 -27.08 30.65 -14.38
N THR A 532 -27.27 31.22 -15.56
CA THR A 532 -27.18 30.49 -16.83
C THR A 532 -25.73 30.07 -17.10
N MET A 533 -25.50 28.80 -17.39
CA MET A 533 -24.19 28.23 -17.73
C MET A 533 -24.26 27.52 -19.08
N THR A 534 -23.17 27.57 -19.84
CA THR A 534 -23.09 26.90 -21.15
C THR A 534 -22.96 25.39 -21.01
N VAL A 535 -23.25 24.63 -22.06
CA VAL A 535 -23.02 23.17 -22.16
C VAL A 535 -21.59 22.76 -21.78
N GLY A 536 -21.43 21.53 -21.29
CA GLY A 536 -20.15 20.90 -20.96
C GLY A 536 -19.91 20.68 -19.47
N ASN A 537 -18.76 20.09 -19.14
CA ASN A 537 -18.31 19.86 -17.77
C ASN A 537 -18.00 21.18 -17.05
N LYS A 538 -18.49 21.32 -15.81
CA LYS A 538 -18.33 22.49 -14.94
C LYS A 538 -17.76 22.08 -13.59
N THR A 539 -17.02 23.01 -13.00
CA THR A 539 -16.31 22.81 -11.75
C THR A 539 -16.53 24.01 -10.83
N ILE A 540 -16.94 23.77 -9.58
CA ILE A 540 -17.16 24.79 -8.55
C ILE A 540 -16.52 24.32 -7.24
N ASN A 541 -15.93 25.24 -6.49
CA ASN A 541 -15.38 24.94 -5.16
C ASN A 541 -16.33 25.36 -4.05
N TRP A 542 -16.46 24.50 -3.03
CA TRP A 542 -16.99 24.88 -1.73
C TRP A 542 -15.87 24.94 -0.70
N ASP A 543 -15.81 26.01 0.09
CA ASP A 543 -14.78 26.25 1.12
C ASP A 543 -15.26 25.95 2.55
N GLY A 544 -16.37 25.21 2.70
CA GLY A 544 -16.91 24.84 4.01
C GLY A 544 -17.53 26.01 4.79
N LYS A 545 -18.00 27.06 4.10
CA LYS A 545 -18.69 28.21 4.72
C LYS A 545 -20.14 28.35 4.26
N ASP A 546 -20.97 28.95 5.12
CA ASP A 546 -22.33 29.38 4.82
C ASP A 546 -22.38 30.69 3.99
N ASP A 547 -23.59 31.12 3.59
CA ASP A 547 -23.79 32.39 2.84
C ASP A 547 -23.37 33.65 3.60
N SER A 548 -23.25 33.58 4.93
CA SER A 548 -22.75 34.69 5.76
C SER A 548 -21.22 34.70 5.88
N GLY A 549 -20.53 33.74 5.26
CA GLY A 549 -19.09 33.59 5.31
C GLY A 549 -18.56 32.93 6.57
N ASN A 550 -19.43 32.32 7.39
CA ASN A 550 -19.02 31.59 8.59
C ASN A 550 -18.69 30.14 8.26
N THR A 551 -17.63 29.59 8.85
CA THR A 551 -17.30 28.15 8.72
C THR A 551 -18.37 27.29 9.38
N VAL A 552 -18.82 26.24 8.68
CA VAL A 552 -19.82 25.30 9.20
C VAL A 552 -19.18 24.18 10.03
N SER A 553 -19.98 23.44 10.79
CA SER A 553 -19.49 22.31 11.60
C SER A 553 -19.02 21.15 10.72
N GLY A 554 -18.05 20.36 11.18
CA GLY A 554 -17.73 19.09 10.54
C GLY A 554 -18.97 18.17 10.54
N GLY A 555 -19.12 17.36 9.51
CA GLY A 555 -20.28 16.49 9.35
C GLY A 555 -20.71 16.27 7.91
N VAL A 556 -21.87 15.64 7.76
CA VAL A 556 -22.46 15.30 6.47
C VAL A 556 -23.29 16.47 5.94
N TYR A 557 -23.08 16.79 4.67
CA TYR A 557 -23.86 17.76 3.92
C TYR A 557 -24.39 17.14 2.64
N LEU A 558 -25.47 17.70 2.11
CA LEU A 558 -26.00 17.36 0.80
C LEU A 558 -25.75 18.53 -0.14
N TYR A 559 -25.32 18.25 -1.36
CA TYR A 559 -25.28 19.24 -2.43
C TYR A 559 -26.18 18.80 -3.57
N ASN A 560 -26.89 19.76 -4.15
CA ASN A 560 -27.94 19.52 -5.11
C ASN A 560 -27.72 20.41 -6.34
N LEU A 561 -27.72 19.76 -7.51
CA LEU A 561 -27.76 20.39 -8.81
C LEU A 561 -29.22 20.49 -9.26
N GLN A 562 -29.68 21.69 -9.59
CA GLN A 562 -30.99 21.95 -10.20
C GLN A 562 -30.79 22.65 -11.54
N THR A 563 -31.44 22.13 -12.57
CA THR A 563 -31.51 22.74 -13.90
C THR A 563 -32.77 22.30 -14.61
N GLY A 564 -33.61 23.25 -15.05
CA GLY A 564 -34.91 22.93 -15.67
C GLY A 564 -35.73 21.96 -14.81
N ASP A 565 -36.09 20.81 -15.39
CA ASP A 565 -36.81 19.71 -14.71
C ASP A 565 -35.89 18.67 -14.05
N TYR A 566 -34.56 18.83 -14.18
CA TYR A 566 -33.58 17.92 -13.62
C TYR A 566 -33.11 18.37 -12.23
N SER A 567 -33.09 17.44 -11.29
CA SER A 567 -32.52 17.65 -9.96
C SER A 567 -31.79 16.38 -9.49
N GLN A 568 -30.52 16.51 -9.13
CA GLN A 568 -29.73 15.43 -8.54
C GLN A 568 -29.06 15.89 -7.25
N THR A 569 -29.12 15.06 -6.22
CA THR A 569 -28.51 15.33 -4.92
C THR A 569 -27.46 14.29 -4.61
N LYS A 570 -26.30 14.74 -4.13
CA LYS A 570 -25.25 13.88 -3.61
C LYS A 570 -24.84 14.30 -2.20
N LYS A 571 -24.19 13.39 -1.50
CA LYS A 571 -23.67 13.56 -0.14
C LYS A 571 -22.20 13.94 -0.17
N MET A 572 -21.78 14.84 0.70
CA MET A 572 -20.38 15.17 0.98
C MET A 572 -20.10 15.20 2.48
N VAL A 573 -18.84 15.01 2.86
CA VAL A 573 -18.41 14.94 4.27
C VAL A 573 -17.30 15.96 4.52
N LEU A 574 -17.59 16.97 5.33
CA LEU A 574 -16.61 17.95 5.80
C LEU A 574 -15.93 17.41 7.07
N MET A 575 -14.62 17.22 7.01
CA MET A 575 -13.79 16.91 8.18
C MET A 575 -13.25 18.21 8.79
N LYS A 576 -13.08 18.21 10.11
CA LYS A 576 -12.40 19.28 10.84
C LYS A 576 -11.00 18.86 11.20
#